data_AF-A0A4E0QTG4-F1
#
_entry.id   AF-A0A4E0QTG4-F1
#
_cell.length_a   1.000
_cell.length_b   1.000
_cell.length_c   1.000
_cell.angle_alpha   90.00
_cell.angle_beta   90.00
_cell.angle_gamma   90.00
#
_symmetry.space_group_name_H-M   'P 1'
#
loop_
_entity.id
_entity.type
_entity.pdbx_description
1 polymer ?
#
loop_
_entity_poly.entity_id
_entity_poly.type
_entity_poly.pdbx_seq_one_letter_code
_entity_poly.pdbx_strand_id
1 'polypeptide(L)'
;MNEPADFSDGSINGCPAGNKWDHPPFVPLILDRSLYAKTVCPSALHYNNTPHYNRHNLYGYDHARVTRTVLNRMFPTKRPFVLSRSTFAGSGRYTIHWTGDNLSSWADMRYSIMQIINFNIYGIPMVGADICGFRGDATEELCVRWSQLGAFYPFSRNHNAIGSRPQDPATWSANATAAIRAALRTRYHLLPYIYSLFFRAHLNGTTVARALAFEFPEELVTYKINTQFMLGSCLLVNPVLDEGRTYVEAYVPTGEWVDLSNGARIVSVGQAKNFEAPLHVI
;
A
#
# COMPACT_ATOMS: atom_id res chain seq x y z
N MET A 1 -7.34 -3.87 13.11
CA MET A 1 -8.18 -3.40 14.24
C MET A 1 -7.37 -2.79 15.37
N ASN A 2 -6.12 -2.37 15.14
CA ASN A 2 -5.22 -1.86 16.19
C ASN A 2 -5.05 -0.34 16.15
N GLU A 3 -6.07 0.36 15.67
CA GLU A 3 -6.18 1.82 15.79
C GLU A 3 -6.13 2.33 17.24
N PRO A 4 -6.79 1.73 18.26
CA PRO A 4 -7.59 0.49 18.34
C PRO A 4 -9.06 0.71 17.95
N ALA A 5 -9.59 -0.18 17.10
CA ALA A 5 -10.98 -0.07 16.67
C ALA A 5 -11.94 -0.72 17.69
N ASP A 6 -13.05 -0.05 17.93
CA ASP A 6 -14.18 -0.54 18.73
C ASP A 6 -15.48 -0.37 17.90
N PHE A 7 -16.44 -1.27 18.06
CA PHE A 7 -17.75 -1.15 17.43
C PHE A 7 -18.67 -0.20 18.20
N SER A 8 -18.46 -0.09 19.52
CA SER A 8 -19.05 0.93 20.37
C SER A 8 -18.23 2.21 20.31
N ASP A 9 -18.88 3.35 20.49
CA ASP A 9 -18.18 4.63 20.60
C ASP A 9 -17.76 4.83 22.06
N GLY A 10 -16.45 4.68 22.32
CA GLY A 10 -15.85 4.87 23.63
C GLY A 10 -15.83 3.63 24.51
N SER A 11 -17.00 3.18 24.94
CA SER A 11 -17.17 1.94 25.72
C SER A 11 -18.60 1.43 25.59
N ILE A 12 -18.91 0.26 26.17
CA ILE A 12 -20.29 -0.27 26.23
C ILE A 12 -21.28 0.68 26.93
N ASN A 13 -20.78 1.63 27.74
CA ASN A 13 -21.58 2.62 28.46
C ASN A 13 -21.33 4.06 27.96
N GLY A 14 -20.66 4.23 26.82
CA GLY A 14 -20.19 5.53 26.32
C GLY A 14 -19.02 6.10 27.13
N CYS A 15 -18.80 7.41 27.03
CA CYS A 15 -17.75 8.14 27.75
C CYS A 15 -18.32 9.14 28.77
N PRO A 16 -17.59 9.46 29.85
CA PRO A 16 -18.03 10.44 30.84
C PRO A 16 -18.22 11.85 30.27
N ALA A 17 -19.46 12.36 30.29
CA ALA A 17 -19.84 13.65 29.71
C ALA A 17 -19.07 14.87 30.26
N GLY A 18 -18.65 14.82 31.52
CA GLY A 18 -17.91 15.91 32.18
C GLY A 18 -16.39 15.86 32.02
N ASN A 19 -15.86 14.88 31.28
CA ASN A 19 -14.41 14.68 31.17
C ASN A 19 -13.83 15.51 30.02
N LYS A 20 -12.86 16.37 30.34
CA LYS A 20 -12.18 17.26 29.37
C LYS A 20 -11.42 16.54 28.25
N TRP A 21 -11.06 15.27 28.44
CA TRP A 21 -10.38 14.47 27.42
C TRP A 21 -11.38 13.88 26.43
N ASP A 22 -12.52 13.41 26.93
CA ASP A 22 -13.58 12.82 26.10
C ASP A 22 -14.34 13.92 25.31
N HIS A 23 -14.45 15.11 25.90
CA HIS A 23 -15.07 16.30 25.31
C HIS A 23 -14.13 17.50 25.35
N PRO A 24 -13.08 17.53 24.51
CA PRO A 24 -12.15 18.64 24.48
C PRO A 24 -12.82 19.91 23.92
N PRO A 25 -12.30 21.11 24.25
CA PRO A 25 -12.85 22.38 23.74
C PRO A 25 -12.73 22.52 22.21
N PHE A 26 -11.85 21.75 21.59
CA PHE A 26 -11.66 21.70 20.15
C PHE A 26 -11.52 20.25 19.68
N VAL A 27 -12.33 19.88 18.68
CA VAL A 27 -12.23 18.61 17.96
C VAL A 27 -11.82 18.90 16.52
N PRO A 28 -10.70 18.36 16.02
CA PRO A 28 -10.29 18.52 14.62
C PRO A 28 -11.36 18.00 13.64
N LEU A 29 -11.19 18.26 12.34
CA LEU A 29 -12.11 17.76 11.30
C LEU A 29 -11.93 16.25 11.03
N ILE A 30 -12.00 15.42 12.06
CA ILE A 30 -12.01 13.96 11.97
C ILE A 30 -13.40 13.43 11.60
N LEU A 31 -13.46 12.19 11.11
CA LEU A 31 -14.71 11.50 10.85
C LEU A 31 -15.58 11.49 12.12
N ASP A 32 -16.90 11.64 11.95
CA ASP A 32 -17.91 11.68 13.01
C ASP A 32 -17.76 12.79 14.07
N ARG A 33 -16.76 13.67 13.96
CA ARG A 33 -16.50 14.81 14.86
C ARG A 33 -16.43 14.42 16.35
N SER A 34 -15.94 13.22 16.64
CA SER A 34 -15.77 12.70 18.00
C SER A 34 -14.45 11.96 18.15
N LEU A 35 -13.71 12.21 19.23
CA LEU A 35 -12.42 11.55 19.51
C LEU A 35 -12.56 10.07 19.90
N TYR A 36 -13.76 9.63 20.27
CA TYR A 36 -14.03 8.25 20.68
C TYR A 36 -14.96 7.50 19.72
N ALA A 37 -15.33 8.10 18.59
CA ALA A 37 -16.08 7.39 17.55
C ALA A 37 -15.25 6.20 17.05
N LYS A 38 -15.83 5.00 17.11
CA LYS A 38 -15.19 3.72 16.70
C LYS A 38 -13.85 3.40 17.35
N THR A 39 -13.61 3.93 18.55
CA THR A 39 -12.45 3.63 19.39
C THR A 39 -12.82 3.74 20.86
N VAL A 40 -11.85 3.70 21.76
CA VAL A 40 -12.08 3.77 23.21
C VAL A 40 -12.11 5.20 23.72
N CYS A 41 -12.67 5.42 24.93
CA CYS A 41 -12.73 6.75 25.53
C CYS A 41 -11.31 7.37 25.68
N PRO A 42 -11.09 8.64 25.25
CA PRO A 42 -9.84 9.36 25.49
C PRO A 42 -9.39 9.40 26.94
N SER A 43 -10.32 9.37 27.90
CA SER A 43 -10.01 9.30 29.33
C SER A 43 -9.56 7.92 29.83
N ALA A 44 -9.70 6.85 29.02
CA ALA A 44 -9.23 5.52 29.39
C ALA A 44 -7.73 5.53 29.68
N LEU A 45 -7.29 4.79 30.70
CA LEU A 45 -5.91 4.84 31.18
C LEU A 45 -5.07 3.72 30.59
N HIS A 46 -3.88 4.08 30.11
CA HIS A 46 -2.77 3.18 29.83
C HIS A 46 -1.86 3.09 31.06
N TYR A 47 -0.77 2.32 30.92
CA TYR A 47 0.29 2.23 31.93
C TYR A 47 0.74 3.61 32.44
N ASN A 48 1.06 3.69 33.74
CA ASN A 48 1.39 4.93 34.46
C ASN A 48 0.31 6.02 34.37
N ASN A 49 -0.97 5.65 34.36
CA ASN A 49 -2.11 6.57 34.34
C ASN A 49 -2.07 7.57 33.17
N THR A 50 -1.48 7.18 32.04
CA THR A 50 -1.45 8.02 30.84
C THR A 50 -2.80 7.91 30.12
N PRO A 51 -3.52 9.01 29.86
CA PRO A 51 -4.81 8.94 29.18
C PRO A 51 -4.64 8.52 27.72
N HIS A 52 -5.64 7.80 27.20
CA HIS A 52 -5.72 7.37 25.82
C HIS A 52 -5.68 8.55 24.84
N TYR A 53 -6.19 9.71 25.25
CA TYR A 53 -6.06 10.99 24.54
C TYR A 53 -4.63 11.25 24.04
N ASN A 54 -3.62 10.94 24.86
CA ASN A 54 -2.20 11.15 24.51
C ASN A 54 -1.55 9.96 23.78
N ARG A 55 -2.23 8.80 23.73
CA ARG A 55 -1.65 7.52 23.29
C ARG A 55 -2.40 6.87 22.13
N HIS A 56 -3.58 7.37 21.74
CA HIS A 56 -4.44 6.80 20.70
C HIS A 56 -3.63 6.44 19.45
N ASN A 57 -2.95 7.42 18.86
CA ASN A 57 -2.16 7.24 17.63
C ASN A 57 -0.90 6.39 17.81
N LEU A 58 -0.55 5.99 19.04
CA LEU A 58 0.59 5.13 19.34
C LEU A 58 0.18 3.66 19.57
N TYR A 59 -1.11 3.35 19.63
CA TYR A 59 -1.56 1.99 19.93
C TYR A 59 -1.05 0.96 18.92
N GLY A 60 -1.24 1.22 17.63
CA GLY A 60 -0.76 0.35 16.55
C GLY A 60 0.76 0.20 16.52
N TYR A 61 1.48 1.30 16.81
CA TYR A 61 2.94 1.31 16.92
C TYR A 61 3.45 0.44 18.08
N ASP A 62 2.92 0.65 19.28
CA ASP A 62 3.30 -0.12 20.47
C ASP A 62 2.93 -1.60 20.30
N HIS A 63 1.75 -1.90 19.73
CA HIS A 63 1.33 -3.26 19.43
C HIS A 63 2.30 -3.95 18.47
N ALA A 64 2.64 -3.33 17.33
CA ALA A 64 3.62 -3.87 16.38
C ALA A 64 5.01 -4.08 17.02
N ARG A 65 5.48 -3.13 17.84
CA ARG A 65 6.77 -3.21 18.54
C ARG A 65 6.82 -4.39 19.50
N VAL A 66 5.78 -4.58 20.31
CA VAL A 66 5.67 -5.70 21.25
C VAL A 66 5.61 -7.02 20.49
N THR A 67 4.76 -7.13 19.47
CA THR A 67 4.63 -8.34 18.64
C THR A 67 5.97 -8.75 18.04
N ARG A 68 6.71 -7.82 17.42
CA ARG A 68 8.03 -8.13 16.86
C ARG A 68 9.04 -8.54 17.93
N THR A 69 9.03 -7.88 19.09
CA THR A 69 9.94 -8.18 20.20
C THR A 69 9.73 -9.61 20.69
N VAL A 70 8.48 -10.03 20.86
CA VAL A 70 8.13 -11.39 21.28
C VAL A 70 8.53 -12.41 20.21
N LEU A 71 8.22 -12.16 18.94
CA LEU A 71 8.59 -13.07 17.85
C LEU A 71 10.11 -13.23 17.71
N ASN A 72 10.89 -12.16 17.88
CA ASN A 72 12.35 -12.25 17.88
C ASN A 72 12.89 -13.08 19.06
N ARG A 73 12.22 -13.09 20.22
CA ARG A 73 12.61 -13.95 21.35
C ARG A 73 12.27 -15.42 21.07
N MET A 74 11.11 -15.69 20.47
CA MET A 74 10.68 -17.05 20.12
C MET A 74 11.50 -17.63 18.96
N PHE A 75 11.92 -16.79 18.00
CA PHE A 75 12.61 -17.19 16.79
C PHE A 75 13.88 -16.34 16.56
N PRO A 76 14.91 -16.45 17.40
CA PRO A 76 16.05 -15.52 17.45
C PRO A 76 16.91 -15.47 16.18
N THR A 77 16.84 -16.49 15.32
CA THR A 77 17.59 -16.57 14.06
C THR A 77 16.77 -16.21 12.82
N LYS A 78 15.50 -15.78 13.00
CA LYS A 78 14.57 -15.50 11.91
C LYS A 78 14.12 -14.05 11.92
N ARG A 79 13.74 -13.56 10.74
CA ARG A 79 13.05 -12.28 10.59
C ARG A 79 11.55 -12.55 10.65
N PRO A 80 10.81 -11.98 11.61
CA PRO A 80 9.37 -12.16 11.67
C PRO A 80 8.66 -11.36 10.58
N PHE A 81 7.56 -11.93 10.10
CA PHE A 81 6.58 -11.20 9.29
C PHE A 81 5.49 -10.66 10.22
N VAL A 82 5.39 -9.33 10.31
CA VAL A 82 4.37 -8.64 11.10
C VAL A 82 3.69 -7.65 10.17
N LEU A 83 2.38 -7.80 9.98
CA LEU A 83 1.54 -6.92 9.17
C LEU A 83 0.60 -6.15 10.11
N SER A 84 0.61 -4.83 10.04
CA SER A 84 -0.16 -3.94 10.93
C SER A 84 -0.97 -2.94 10.11
N ARG A 85 -2.20 -2.67 10.60
CA ARG A 85 -3.08 -1.68 9.99
C ARG A 85 -2.73 -0.28 10.47
N SER A 86 -2.87 -0.02 11.77
CA SER A 86 -2.47 1.26 12.36
C SER A 86 -0.95 1.38 12.46
N THR A 87 -0.44 2.57 12.17
CA THR A 87 0.99 2.90 12.18
C THR A 87 1.22 4.31 12.74
N PHE A 88 2.44 4.56 13.22
CA PHE A 88 2.95 5.88 13.59
C PHE A 88 4.35 6.06 13.00
N ALA A 89 4.94 7.24 13.13
CA ALA A 89 6.32 7.50 12.71
C ALA A 89 7.28 6.44 13.30
N GLY A 90 8.06 5.78 12.44
CA GLY A 90 8.98 4.71 12.83
C GLY A 90 8.40 3.30 12.86
N SER A 91 7.10 3.11 12.59
CA SER A 91 6.47 1.77 12.54
C SER A 91 7.14 0.79 11.58
N GLY A 92 7.74 1.26 10.48
CA GLY A 92 8.46 0.42 9.51
C GLY A 92 9.64 -0.38 10.09
N ARG A 93 10.15 0.01 11.26
CA ARG A 93 11.14 -0.77 12.02
C ARG A 93 10.57 -2.09 12.55
N TYR A 94 9.26 -2.12 12.80
CA TYR A 94 8.59 -3.20 13.50
C TYR A 94 7.62 -3.99 12.61
N THR A 95 6.99 -3.34 11.65
CA THR A 95 5.91 -3.93 10.86
C THR A 95 5.99 -3.53 9.39
N ILE A 96 5.35 -4.35 8.57
CA ILE A 96 4.95 -4.01 7.22
C ILE A 96 3.50 -3.51 7.25
N HIS A 97 3.00 -2.95 6.15
CA HIS A 97 1.67 -2.34 6.10
C HIS A 97 0.88 -2.77 4.86
N TRP A 98 -0.44 -2.69 4.93
CA TRP A 98 -1.32 -2.72 3.77
C TRP A 98 -2.29 -1.54 3.87
N THR A 99 -2.72 -1.00 2.73
CA THR A 99 -3.49 0.25 2.66
C THR A 99 -4.92 0.17 3.22
N GLY A 100 -5.28 -0.92 3.90
CA GLY A 100 -6.58 -1.10 4.51
C GLY A 100 -7.66 -1.65 3.57
N ASP A 101 -8.89 -1.48 4.02
CA ASP A 101 -10.09 -2.12 3.48
C ASP A 101 -10.62 -1.34 2.25
N ASN A 102 -9.92 -1.46 1.12
CA ASN A 102 -10.23 -0.77 -0.15
C ASN A 102 -11.46 -1.37 -0.88
N LEU A 103 -11.91 -0.72 -1.95
CA LEU A 103 -13.01 -1.18 -2.81
C LEU A 103 -12.50 -1.89 -4.06
N SER A 104 -13.30 -2.83 -4.57
CA SER A 104 -13.13 -3.44 -5.90
C SER A 104 -13.53 -2.45 -7.00
N SER A 105 -12.72 -1.39 -7.17
CA SER A 105 -12.97 -0.29 -8.11
C SER A 105 -11.68 0.15 -8.82
N TRP A 106 -11.81 0.64 -10.06
CA TRP A 106 -10.69 1.23 -10.82
C TRP A 106 -10.09 2.47 -10.12
N ALA A 107 -10.91 3.24 -9.41
CA ALA A 107 -10.46 4.40 -8.65
C ALA A 107 -9.54 3.99 -7.48
N ASP A 108 -9.92 2.97 -6.72
CA ASP A 108 -9.11 2.44 -5.62
C ASP A 108 -7.80 1.82 -6.14
N MET A 109 -7.85 1.12 -7.28
CA MET A 109 -6.65 0.64 -7.95
C MET A 109 -5.72 1.80 -8.31
N ARG A 110 -6.24 2.91 -8.86
CA ARG A 110 -5.44 4.11 -9.17
C ARG A 110 -4.86 4.76 -7.90
N TYR A 111 -5.67 4.93 -6.86
CA TYR A 111 -5.24 5.57 -5.62
C TYR A 111 -4.18 4.77 -4.85
N SER A 112 -4.15 3.45 -5.02
CA SER A 112 -3.15 2.58 -4.39
C SER A 112 -1.70 3.01 -4.67
N ILE A 113 -1.41 3.54 -5.86
CA ILE A 113 -0.06 3.92 -6.29
C ILE A 113 0.47 5.04 -5.38
N MET A 114 -0.32 6.09 -5.19
CA MET A 114 0.06 7.21 -4.33
C MET A 114 0.16 6.80 -2.86
N GLN A 115 -0.74 5.94 -2.39
CA GLN A 115 -0.68 5.43 -1.02
C GLN A 115 0.63 4.65 -0.78
N ILE A 116 1.03 3.79 -1.71
CA ILE A 116 2.26 3.01 -1.64
C ILE A 116 3.50 3.91 -1.67
N ILE A 117 3.54 4.92 -2.55
CA ILE A 117 4.64 5.89 -2.59
C ILE A 117 4.74 6.66 -1.27
N ASN A 118 3.61 7.13 -0.73
CA ASN A 118 3.56 7.84 0.54
C ASN A 118 4.11 6.99 1.69
N PHE A 119 3.71 5.71 1.79
CA PHE A 119 4.24 4.81 2.82
C PHE A 119 5.73 4.48 2.64
N ASN A 120 6.25 4.51 1.41
CA ASN A 120 7.70 4.46 1.19
C ASN A 120 8.40 5.70 1.77
N ILE A 121 7.83 6.90 1.59
CA ILE A 121 8.33 8.14 2.20
C ILE A 121 8.24 8.07 3.73
N TYR A 122 7.20 7.44 4.28
CA TYR A 122 7.04 7.23 5.72
C TYR A 122 8.00 6.20 6.32
N GLY A 123 8.89 5.60 5.52
CA GLY A 123 9.85 4.60 5.96
C GLY A 123 9.22 3.22 6.21
N ILE A 124 8.09 2.91 5.57
CA ILE A 124 7.43 1.60 5.62
C ILE A 124 7.40 1.02 4.19
N PRO A 125 8.57 0.63 3.63
CA PRO A 125 8.68 0.34 2.21
C PRO A 125 7.96 -0.94 1.79
N MET A 126 7.74 -1.90 2.69
CA MET A 126 6.98 -3.12 2.41
C MET A 126 5.49 -2.83 2.62
N VAL A 127 4.89 -2.22 1.61
CA VAL A 127 3.49 -1.78 1.60
C VAL A 127 2.81 -2.17 0.29
N GLY A 128 1.50 -2.40 0.35
CA GLY A 128 0.68 -2.76 -0.80
C GLY A 128 -0.81 -2.60 -0.51
N ALA A 129 -1.63 -2.66 -1.55
CA ALA A 129 -3.08 -2.70 -1.44
C ALA A 129 -3.61 -4.13 -1.53
N ASP A 130 -4.86 -4.33 -1.10
CA ASP A 130 -5.57 -5.58 -1.36
C ASP A 130 -5.92 -5.65 -2.85
N ILE A 131 -5.17 -6.49 -3.56
CA ILE A 131 -5.26 -6.67 -5.02
C ILE A 131 -6.65 -7.22 -5.36
N CYS A 132 -7.24 -6.67 -6.43
CA CYS A 132 -8.63 -6.85 -6.88
C CYS A 132 -9.69 -6.12 -6.03
N GLY A 133 -9.31 -5.60 -4.86
CA GLY A 133 -10.17 -4.86 -3.94
C GLY A 133 -10.73 -5.76 -2.83
N PHE A 134 -10.88 -5.19 -1.63
CA PHE A 134 -11.39 -5.92 -0.47
C PHE A 134 -12.92 -5.95 -0.45
N ARG A 135 -13.60 -4.81 -0.60
CA ARG A 135 -15.08 -4.71 -0.56
C ARG A 135 -15.69 -4.65 -1.95
N GLY A 136 -16.77 -5.40 -2.14
CA GLY A 136 -17.48 -5.51 -3.41
C GLY A 136 -17.00 -6.71 -4.22
N ASP A 137 -17.61 -6.92 -5.39
CA ASP A 137 -17.24 -7.99 -6.30
C ASP A 137 -16.34 -7.42 -7.41
N ALA A 138 -15.10 -7.92 -7.50
CA ALA A 138 -14.21 -7.56 -8.60
C ALA A 138 -14.74 -8.11 -9.94
N THR A 139 -14.48 -7.39 -11.02
CA THR A 139 -14.62 -7.92 -12.39
C THR A 139 -13.34 -8.65 -12.80
N GLU A 140 -13.44 -9.56 -13.78
CA GLU A 140 -12.26 -10.27 -14.30
C GLU A 140 -11.21 -9.28 -14.84
N GLU A 141 -11.64 -8.28 -15.59
CA GLU A 141 -10.74 -7.26 -16.15
C GLU A 141 -10.01 -6.49 -15.04
N LEU A 142 -10.76 -5.96 -14.06
CA LEU A 142 -10.18 -5.25 -12.93
C LEU A 142 -9.18 -6.13 -12.19
N CYS A 143 -9.53 -7.39 -11.91
CA CYS A 143 -8.66 -8.27 -11.14
C CYS A 143 -7.39 -8.66 -11.91
N VAL A 144 -7.46 -8.81 -13.24
CA VAL A 144 -6.26 -8.98 -14.08
C VAL A 144 -5.40 -7.73 -14.04
N ARG A 145 -5.95 -6.53 -14.31
CA ARG A 145 -5.17 -5.27 -14.29
C ARG A 145 -4.56 -4.98 -12.93
N TRP A 146 -5.30 -5.23 -11.86
CA TRP A 146 -4.80 -5.02 -10.51
C TRP A 146 -3.75 -6.07 -10.13
N SER A 147 -3.85 -7.30 -10.62
CA SER A 147 -2.80 -8.30 -10.41
C SER A 147 -1.53 -7.98 -11.18
N GLN A 148 -1.66 -7.42 -12.40
CA GLN A 148 -0.54 -6.90 -13.17
C GLN A 148 0.18 -5.80 -12.37
N LEU A 149 -0.54 -4.74 -11.96
CA LEU A 149 0.01 -3.69 -11.11
C LEU A 149 0.57 -4.24 -9.78
N GLY A 150 -0.20 -5.10 -9.11
CA GLY A 150 0.09 -5.65 -7.80
C GLY A 150 1.32 -6.55 -7.75
N ALA A 151 1.69 -7.16 -8.88
CA ALA A 151 2.95 -7.88 -9.03
C ALA A 151 4.17 -6.98 -8.78
N PHE A 152 4.04 -5.67 -8.94
CA PHE A 152 5.10 -4.68 -8.70
C PHE A 152 4.97 -3.94 -7.36
N TYR A 153 3.93 -4.21 -6.55
CA TYR A 153 3.85 -3.67 -5.20
C TYR A 153 4.94 -4.27 -4.30
N PRO A 154 5.58 -3.49 -3.42
CA PRO A 154 6.55 -4.02 -2.46
C PRO A 154 5.97 -5.15 -1.59
N PHE A 155 4.74 -5.00 -1.10
CA PHE A 155 3.93 -6.07 -0.50
C PHE A 155 2.79 -6.45 -1.48
N SER A 156 2.70 -7.71 -1.89
CA SER A 156 1.75 -8.17 -2.90
C SER A 156 0.82 -9.22 -2.29
N ARG A 157 -0.46 -8.89 -2.11
CA ARG A 157 -1.49 -9.75 -1.53
C ARG A 157 -2.82 -9.57 -2.26
N ASN A 158 -3.45 -10.66 -2.69
CA ASN A 158 -4.87 -10.69 -3.02
C ASN A 158 -5.63 -11.04 -1.73
N HIS A 159 -6.62 -10.22 -1.37
CA HIS A 159 -7.41 -10.38 -0.16
C HIS A 159 -8.83 -9.87 -0.41
N ASN A 160 -9.82 -10.49 0.21
CA ASN A 160 -11.23 -10.29 -0.11
C ASN A 160 -12.09 -10.22 1.15
N ALA A 161 -13.21 -9.52 1.09
CA ALA A 161 -14.16 -9.43 2.20
C ALA A 161 -14.99 -10.71 2.34
N ILE A 162 -15.50 -10.90 3.57
CA ILE A 162 -16.50 -11.93 3.84
C ILE A 162 -17.76 -11.67 3.00
N GLY A 163 -18.25 -12.72 2.32
CA GLY A 163 -19.47 -12.67 1.51
C GLY A 163 -19.30 -12.16 0.08
N SER A 164 -18.13 -11.64 -0.32
CA SER A 164 -17.83 -11.30 -1.71
C SER A 164 -17.56 -12.55 -2.56
N ARG A 165 -17.76 -12.45 -3.89
CA ARG A 165 -17.41 -13.54 -4.82
C ARG A 165 -15.92 -13.88 -4.74
N PRO A 166 -15.53 -15.16 -4.94
CA PRO A 166 -14.13 -15.54 -5.03
C PRO A 166 -13.40 -14.70 -6.09
N GLN A 167 -12.17 -14.31 -5.77
CA GLN A 167 -11.31 -13.51 -6.66
C GLN A 167 -9.87 -14.00 -6.67
N ASP A 168 -9.59 -15.19 -6.12
CA ASP A 168 -8.28 -15.81 -6.24
C ASP A 168 -7.95 -16.08 -7.72
N PRO A 169 -6.68 -16.01 -8.13
CA PRO A 169 -6.32 -16.07 -9.56
C PRO A 169 -6.87 -17.28 -10.33
N ALA A 170 -7.13 -18.41 -9.66
CA ALA A 170 -7.58 -19.64 -10.28
C ALA A 170 -9.11 -19.70 -10.52
N THR A 171 -9.88 -18.77 -9.95
CA THR A 171 -11.34 -18.71 -10.15
C THR A 171 -11.76 -18.08 -11.47
N TRP A 172 -10.85 -17.36 -12.14
CA TRP A 172 -11.12 -16.60 -13.36
C TRP A 172 -10.98 -17.47 -14.62
N SER A 173 -11.27 -16.89 -15.79
CA SER A 173 -11.03 -17.56 -17.07
C SER A 173 -9.58 -18.05 -17.22
N ALA A 174 -9.36 -19.03 -18.08
CA ALA A 174 -8.02 -19.55 -18.35
C ALA A 174 -7.07 -18.45 -18.88
N ASN A 175 -7.61 -17.49 -19.64
CA ASN A 175 -6.84 -16.36 -20.17
C ASN A 175 -6.45 -15.37 -19.05
N ALA A 176 -7.40 -15.02 -18.17
CA ALA A 176 -7.12 -14.18 -17.01
C ALA A 176 -6.10 -14.84 -16.07
N THR A 177 -6.29 -16.13 -15.76
CA THR A 177 -5.36 -16.93 -14.95
C THR A 177 -3.95 -16.91 -15.57
N ALA A 178 -3.84 -17.07 -16.88
CA ALA A 178 -2.56 -17.03 -17.58
C ALA A 178 -1.89 -15.65 -17.50
N ALA A 179 -2.65 -14.56 -17.67
CA ALA A 179 -2.16 -13.19 -17.55
C ALA A 179 -1.66 -12.87 -16.13
N ILE A 180 -2.44 -13.22 -15.10
CA ILE A 180 -2.06 -13.04 -13.70
C ILE A 180 -0.79 -13.83 -13.38
N ARG A 181 -0.71 -15.10 -13.83
CA ARG A 181 0.47 -15.94 -13.67
C ARG A 181 1.71 -15.35 -14.35
N ALA A 182 1.57 -14.74 -15.52
CA ALA A 182 2.69 -14.09 -16.21
C ALA A 182 3.24 -12.91 -15.39
N ALA A 183 2.36 -12.04 -14.89
CA ALA A 183 2.77 -10.92 -14.02
C ALA A 183 3.48 -11.41 -12.74
N LEU A 184 2.93 -12.44 -12.08
CA LEU A 184 3.58 -13.03 -10.90
C LEU A 184 4.92 -13.68 -11.23
N ARG A 185 5.07 -14.35 -12.38
CA ARG A 185 6.37 -14.87 -12.82
C ARG A 185 7.38 -13.74 -13.00
N THR A 186 7.01 -12.62 -13.60
CA THR A 186 7.89 -11.44 -13.72
C THR A 186 8.34 -10.97 -12.34
N ARG A 187 7.42 -10.82 -11.37
CA ARG A 187 7.77 -10.49 -9.98
C ARG A 187 8.80 -11.45 -9.41
N TYR A 188 8.61 -12.76 -9.58
CA TYR A 188 9.51 -13.77 -9.03
C TYR A 188 10.92 -13.70 -9.64
N HIS A 189 11.04 -13.39 -10.94
CA HIS A 189 12.34 -13.13 -11.56
C HIS A 189 13.01 -11.86 -11.01
N LEU A 190 12.21 -10.85 -10.64
CA LEU A 190 12.69 -9.59 -10.08
C LEU A 190 12.95 -9.64 -8.55
N LEU A 191 12.68 -10.75 -7.87
CA LEU A 191 12.88 -10.85 -6.41
C LEU A 191 14.30 -10.50 -5.95
N PRO A 192 15.40 -10.91 -6.64
CA PRO A 192 16.74 -10.49 -6.26
C PRO A 192 16.93 -8.96 -6.31
N TYR A 193 16.34 -8.30 -7.30
CA TYR A 193 16.35 -6.84 -7.43
C TYR A 193 15.52 -6.20 -6.31
N ILE A 194 14.27 -6.62 -6.14
CA ILE A 194 13.34 -6.11 -5.10
C ILE A 194 13.96 -6.27 -3.71
N TYR A 195 14.56 -7.42 -3.42
CA TYR A 195 15.23 -7.68 -2.15
C TYR A 195 16.46 -6.79 -1.93
N SER A 196 17.20 -6.50 -3.01
CA SER A 196 18.31 -5.53 -2.96
C SER A 196 17.83 -4.11 -2.66
N LEU A 197 16.65 -3.72 -3.16
CA LEU A 197 16.02 -2.44 -2.79
C LEU A 197 15.66 -2.40 -1.31
N PHE A 198 15.09 -3.48 -0.77
CA PHE A 198 14.82 -3.58 0.68
C PHE A 198 16.10 -3.54 1.53
N PHE A 199 17.17 -4.15 1.05
CA PHE A 199 18.48 -4.07 1.70
C PHE A 199 18.99 -2.62 1.75
N ARG A 200 18.90 -1.87 0.64
CA ARG A 200 19.27 -0.44 0.60
C ARG A 200 18.35 0.41 1.49
N ALA A 201 17.04 0.13 1.48
CA ALA A 201 16.09 0.80 2.36
C ALA A 201 16.43 0.58 3.84
N HIS A 202 16.83 -0.63 4.20
CA HIS A 202 17.24 -0.97 5.56
C HIS A 202 18.52 -0.26 6.00
N LEU A 203 19.52 -0.16 5.13
CA LEU A 203 20.81 0.45 5.47
C LEU A 203 20.79 1.98 5.42
N ASN A 204 20.16 2.54 4.37
CA ASN A 204 20.33 3.94 3.99
C ASN A 204 19.02 4.74 4.03
N GLY A 205 17.89 4.10 4.32
CA GLY A 205 16.58 4.77 4.31
C GLY A 205 16.07 5.14 2.91
N THR A 206 16.61 4.53 1.85
CA THR A 206 16.10 4.74 0.47
C THR A 206 14.71 4.14 0.29
N THR A 207 13.94 4.64 -0.67
CA THR A 207 12.61 4.12 -1.00
C THR A 207 12.68 2.93 -1.97
N VAL A 208 11.68 2.02 -1.89
CA VAL A 208 11.56 0.85 -2.77
C VAL A 208 10.66 1.17 -3.95
N ALA A 209 9.41 1.55 -3.69
CA ALA A 209 8.56 2.20 -4.69
C ALA A 209 8.72 3.73 -4.57
N ARG A 210 8.95 4.41 -5.69
CA ARG A 210 9.40 5.81 -5.72
C ARG A 210 8.56 6.61 -6.70
N ALA A 211 8.29 7.87 -6.37
CA ALA A 211 7.78 8.83 -7.34
C ALA A 211 8.83 9.06 -8.43
N LEU A 212 8.38 9.32 -9.67
CA LEU A 212 9.30 9.63 -10.77
C LEU A 212 10.16 10.85 -10.45
N ALA A 213 9.60 11.85 -9.77
CA ALA A 213 10.32 13.06 -9.35
C ALA A 213 11.53 12.80 -8.44
N PHE A 214 11.64 11.62 -7.81
CA PHE A 214 12.82 11.28 -7.01
C PHE A 214 14.00 10.80 -7.86
N GLU A 215 13.75 10.35 -9.09
CA GLU A 215 14.79 9.96 -10.05
C GLU A 215 15.03 11.04 -11.10
N PHE A 216 14.01 11.86 -11.40
CA PHE A 216 14.03 12.88 -12.44
C PHE A 216 13.60 14.26 -11.88
N PRO A 217 14.30 14.81 -10.88
CA PRO A 217 13.89 16.04 -10.19
C PRO A 217 13.95 17.30 -11.08
N GLU A 218 14.73 17.28 -12.17
CA GLU A 218 14.83 18.38 -13.13
C GLU A 218 13.63 18.44 -14.09
N GLU A 219 12.86 17.36 -14.21
CA GLU A 219 11.70 17.28 -15.09
C GLU A 219 10.42 17.61 -14.33
N LEU A 220 10.01 18.88 -14.30
CA LEU A 220 8.86 19.37 -13.52
C LEU A 220 7.53 18.65 -13.80
N VAL A 221 7.39 18.02 -14.97
CA VAL A 221 6.21 17.19 -15.31
C VAL A 221 6.08 16.02 -14.34
N THR A 222 7.18 15.43 -13.89
CA THR A 222 7.19 14.23 -13.03
C THR A 222 6.61 14.46 -11.64
N TYR A 223 6.54 15.70 -11.18
CA TYR A 223 6.01 16.09 -9.87
C TYR A 223 4.49 15.92 -9.77
N LYS A 224 3.80 15.88 -10.91
CA LYS A 224 2.35 15.72 -10.99
C LYS A 224 1.92 14.29 -11.35
N ILE A 225 2.88 13.42 -11.68
CA ILE A 225 2.58 12.06 -12.13
C ILE A 225 2.19 11.21 -10.93
N ASN A 226 0.95 10.74 -10.95
CA ASN A 226 0.39 9.87 -9.93
C ASN A 226 -0.16 8.54 -10.47
N THR A 227 0.11 8.24 -11.74
CA THR A 227 -0.34 7.04 -12.44
C THR A 227 0.79 6.05 -12.76
N GLN A 228 2.05 6.47 -12.53
CA GLN A 228 3.26 5.68 -12.75
C GLN A 228 4.11 5.71 -11.49
N PHE A 229 5.01 4.74 -11.34
CA PHE A 229 6.03 4.77 -10.29
C PHE A 229 7.30 4.07 -10.73
N MET A 230 8.40 4.42 -10.06
CA MET A 230 9.66 3.71 -10.20
C MET A 230 9.77 2.63 -9.12
N LEU A 231 10.22 1.44 -9.47
CA LEU A 231 10.68 0.44 -8.52
C LEU A 231 12.21 0.53 -8.46
N GLY A 232 12.73 1.10 -7.37
CA GLY A 232 14.12 1.53 -7.28
C GLY A 232 14.43 2.61 -8.33
N SER A 233 15.63 2.59 -8.89
CA SER A 233 16.08 3.54 -9.92
C SER A 233 16.00 2.99 -11.35
N CYS A 234 15.65 1.71 -11.54
CA CYS A 234 15.87 1.01 -12.81
C CYS A 234 14.60 0.54 -13.52
N LEU A 235 13.44 0.53 -12.86
CA LEU A 235 12.22 -0.03 -13.43
C LEU A 235 11.08 0.97 -13.35
N LEU A 236 10.62 1.44 -14.50
CA LEU A 236 9.42 2.26 -14.65
C LEU A 236 8.20 1.36 -14.83
N VAL A 237 7.18 1.54 -14.00
CA VAL A 237 5.93 0.75 -14.04
C VAL A 237 4.79 1.63 -14.54
N ASN A 238 4.17 1.20 -15.64
CA ASN A 238 3.14 1.94 -16.38
C ASN A 238 1.83 1.12 -16.48
N PRO A 239 1.02 1.06 -15.41
CA PRO A 239 -0.18 0.24 -15.40
C PRO A 239 -1.31 0.82 -16.26
N VAL A 240 -2.17 -0.07 -16.79
CA VAL A 240 -3.50 0.32 -17.30
C VAL A 240 -4.44 0.55 -16.11
N LEU A 241 -5.03 1.75 -16.03
CA LEU A 241 -5.80 2.22 -14.87
C LEU A 241 -7.25 2.57 -15.19
N ASP A 242 -7.73 2.25 -16.39
CA ASP A 242 -9.07 2.55 -16.86
C ASP A 242 -9.69 1.33 -17.54
N GLU A 243 -10.99 1.14 -17.33
CA GLU A 243 -11.76 0.02 -17.87
C GLU A 243 -11.80 0.00 -19.40
N GLY A 244 -11.74 -1.19 -19.98
CA GLY A 244 -11.80 -1.44 -21.42
C GLY A 244 -10.56 -1.00 -22.19
N ARG A 245 -9.51 -0.47 -21.53
CA ARG A 245 -8.30 -0.01 -22.22
C ARG A 245 -7.37 -1.15 -22.57
N THR A 246 -6.82 -1.09 -23.78
CA THR A 246 -5.79 -2.01 -24.29
C THR A 246 -4.46 -1.31 -24.54
N TYR A 247 -4.30 -0.08 -24.05
CA TYR A 247 -3.07 0.70 -24.15
C TYR A 247 -2.91 1.58 -22.91
N VAL A 248 -1.69 2.07 -22.69
CA VAL A 248 -1.37 3.04 -21.64
C VAL A 248 -0.64 4.24 -22.25
N GLU A 249 -1.10 5.44 -21.94
CA GLU A 249 -0.35 6.67 -22.18
C GLU A 249 0.52 6.95 -20.95
N ALA A 250 1.83 6.92 -21.12
CA ALA A 250 2.79 7.03 -20.03
C ALA A 250 3.89 8.05 -20.37
N TYR A 251 4.27 8.85 -19.38
CA TYR A 251 5.43 9.72 -19.51
C TYR A 251 6.71 8.88 -19.41
N VAL A 252 7.60 9.02 -20.38
CA VAL A 252 8.90 8.35 -20.41
C VAL A 252 9.97 9.41 -20.14
N PRO A 253 10.57 9.43 -18.94
CA PRO A 253 11.60 10.41 -18.59
C PRO A 253 12.80 10.37 -19.53
N THR A 254 13.61 11.42 -19.54
CA THR A 254 14.81 11.49 -20.39
C THR A 254 15.77 10.35 -20.09
N GLY A 255 16.28 9.70 -21.13
CA GLY A 255 17.25 8.61 -21.01
C GLY A 255 17.00 7.47 -21.97
N GLU A 256 17.70 6.36 -21.73
CA GLU A 256 17.56 5.12 -22.48
C GLU A 256 16.74 4.12 -21.68
N TRP A 257 15.68 3.62 -22.31
CA TRP A 257 14.76 2.65 -21.73
C TRP A 257 14.71 1.39 -22.60
N VAL A 258 14.44 0.26 -21.96
CA VAL A 258 14.18 -1.02 -22.63
C VAL A 258 12.81 -1.50 -22.21
N ASP A 259 11.94 -1.74 -23.18
CA ASP A 259 10.65 -2.38 -22.94
C ASP A 259 10.88 -3.86 -22.61
N LEU A 260 10.47 -4.28 -21.42
CA LEU A 260 10.68 -5.64 -20.93
C LEU A 260 9.84 -6.70 -21.66
N SER A 261 8.78 -6.30 -22.36
CA SER A 261 7.88 -7.22 -23.06
C SER A 261 8.46 -7.69 -24.40
N ASN A 262 9.20 -6.82 -25.10
CA ASN A 262 9.67 -7.05 -26.47
C ASN A 262 11.17 -6.74 -26.68
N GLY A 263 11.87 -6.19 -25.69
CA GLY A 263 13.28 -5.83 -25.75
C GLY A 263 13.60 -4.58 -26.58
N ALA A 264 12.58 -3.83 -27.03
CA ALA A 264 12.76 -2.62 -27.83
C ALA A 264 13.45 -1.53 -27.01
N ARG A 265 14.46 -0.91 -27.61
CA ARG A 265 15.16 0.24 -27.02
C ARG A 265 14.40 1.52 -27.35
N ILE A 266 14.29 2.38 -26.36
CA ILE A 266 13.60 3.66 -26.45
C ILE A 266 14.54 4.74 -25.93
N VAL A 267 15.03 5.61 -26.82
CA VAL A 267 15.67 6.86 -26.42
C VAL A 267 14.56 7.89 -26.22
N SER A 268 14.47 8.45 -25.01
CA SER A 268 13.46 9.44 -24.65
C SER A 268 14.10 10.78 -24.27
N VAL A 269 13.40 11.85 -24.61
CA VAL A 269 13.73 13.25 -24.27
C VAL A 269 12.74 13.82 -23.24
N GLY A 270 12.05 12.95 -22.49
CA GLY A 270 11.04 13.35 -21.50
C GLY A 270 9.69 13.67 -22.15
N GLN A 271 8.96 12.66 -22.61
CA GLN A 271 7.70 12.84 -23.35
C GLN A 271 6.67 11.75 -23.03
N ALA A 272 5.38 12.06 -23.23
CA ALA A 272 4.32 11.05 -23.21
C ALA A 272 4.44 10.13 -24.43
N LYS A 273 4.23 8.83 -24.22
CA LYS A 273 4.17 7.80 -25.27
C LYS A 273 3.02 6.85 -25.01
N ASN A 274 2.43 6.35 -26.08
CA ASN A 274 1.43 5.28 -26.02
C ASN A 274 2.13 3.92 -26.14
N PHE A 275 1.76 3.00 -25.26
CA PHE A 275 2.20 1.63 -25.25
C PHE A 275 1.00 0.70 -25.39
N GLU A 276 1.08 -0.27 -26.30
CA GLU A 276 0.09 -1.34 -26.38
C GLU A 276 0.18 -2.20 -25.11
N ALA A 277 -0.96 -2.36 -24.45
CA ALA A 277 -1.10 -3.09 -23.20
C ALA A 277 -2.35 -3.98 -23.25
N PRO A 278 -2.44 -4.95 -24.19
CA PRO A 278 -3.52 -5.91 -24.19
C PRO A 278 -3.56 -6.69 -22.85
N LEU A 279 -4.67 -7.34 -22.53
CA LEU A 279 -4.92 -7.91 -21.19
C LEU A 279 -3.85 -8.91 -20.69
N HIS A 280 -3.02 -9.46 -21.58
CA HIS A 280 -1.94 -10.39 -21.25
C HIS A 280 -0.55 -9.72 -21.09
N VAL A 281 -0.45 -8.41 -21.35
CA VAL A 281 0.79 -7.61 -21.24
C VAL A 281 0.65 -6.64 -20.07
N ILE A 282 1.76 -6.49 -19.34
CA ILE A 282 2.00 -5.37 -18.43
C ILE A 282 3.05 -4.45 -19.03
#